data_AF-A0A7S3GTE8-F1
#
_entry.id   AF-A0A7S3GTE8-F1
#
_cell.length_a   1.000
_cell.length_b   1.000
_cell.length_c   1.000
_cell.angle_alpha   90.00
_cell.angle_beta   90.00
_cell.angle_gamma   90.00
#
_symmetry.space_group_name_H-M   'P 1'
#
loop_
_entity.id
_entity.type
_entity.pdbx_description
1 polymer ?
#
loop_
_entity_poly.entity_id
_entity_poly.type
_entity_poly.pdbx_seq_one_letter_code
_entity_poly.pdbx_strand_id
1 'polypeptide(L)'
;LVMLQVSMRQMVRLLVHCAILSVIAMLRQVEGKIVVNGWLVTEAEASLEHFEHILDHEIGDEFPFENLTFQSDGVSAHGANLSSDSINIFWQVEHGIVLCSSDCPLTSCVLPGPTPGSCYHLRYEPEDGLAKYDIVIEYSLPNIHTLKQSDEYSHRVFPKILYIPPMSFTQAVNVPLSHRTIDCLALYNTITFTPGSRRAAILDALETADIDVTVISNKFAVQEVEDTYRQTKVVLNTHQKETHLTLEEFRVLPALLQGAIVVSERSAFAHVIPYHQYIIFAETADLAATIKEVLANYAYYHNLIHGPKSKLQEIFTKMRQKARVDTETALLRVLCNSPLALSGYAGCDDVMIVEPFGQ
;
A
#
# COMPACT_ATOMS: atom_id res chain seq x y z
N LEU A 1 -3.57 -4.70 10.07
CA LEU A 1 -5.04 -4.63 9.83
C LEU A 1 -5.59 -3.21 9.77
N VAL A 2 -5.30 -2.27 10.69
CA VAL A 2 -5.91 -0.92 10.59
C VAL A 2 -5.30 -0.06 9.50
N MET A 3 -3.98 0.12 9.49
CA MET A 3 -3.35 0.85 8.40
C MET A 3 -3.63 0.17 7.06
N LEU A 4 -3.71 -1.16 7.09
CA LEU A 4 -4.28 -1.95 6.01
C LEU A 4 -5.69 -1.45 5.64
N GLN A 5 -6.67 -1.43 6.56
CA GLN A 5 -8.08 -0.99 6.39
C GLN A 5 -8.25 0.49 6.04
N VAL A 6 -7.42 1.37 6.56
CA VAL A 6 -7.39 2.81 6.26
C VAL A 6 -6.85 3.01 4.85
N SER A 7 -5.74 2.37 4.54
CA SER A 7 -5.28 2.25 3.17
C SER A 7 -6.31 1.50 2.32
N MET A 8 -7.11 0.54 2.85
CA MET A 8 -8.16 -0.12 2.09
C MET A 8 -9.25 0.85 1.73
N ARG A 9 -9.74 1.67 2.67
CA ARG A 9 -10.74 2.69 2.37
C ARG A 9 -10.20 3.73 1.40
N GLN A 10 -8.95 4.16 1.53
CA GLN A 10 -8.36 5.15 0.63
C GLN A 10 -7.97 4.58 -0.73
N MET A 11 -7.57 3.32 -0.79
CA MET A 11 -7.34 2.62 -2.05
C MET A 11 -8.65 2.26 -2.71
N VAL A 12 -9.69 1.87 -1.98
CA VAL A 12 -11.05 1.72 -2.50
C VAL A 12 -11.53 3.07 -2.99
N ARG A 13 -11.35 4.17 -2.24
CA ARG A 13 -11.63 5.53 -2.73
C ARG A 13 -10.81 5.85 -3.99
N LEU A 14 -9.53 5.50 -4.06
CA LEU A 14 -8.69 5.72 -5.23
C LEU A 14 -9.14 4.87 -6.43
N LEU A 15 -9.45 3.59 -6.22
CA LEU A 15 -9.94 2.65 -7.21
C LEU A 15 -11.32 3.08 -7.71
N VAL A 16 -12.21 3.49 -6.81
CA VAL A 16 -13.54 4.03 -7.13
C VAL A 16 -13.38 5.35 -7.88
N HIS A 17 -12.52 6.25 -7.42
CA HIS A 17 -12.27 7.53 -8.08
C HIS A 17 -11.65 7.33 -9.47
N CYS A 18 -10.65 6.45 -9.61
CA CYS A 18 -10.04 6.08 -10.89
C CYS A 18 -11.04 5.33 -11.80
N ALA A 19 -11.90 4.45 -11.25
CA ALA A 19 -12.94 3.77 -12.00
C ALA A 19 -13.98 4.75 -12.52
N ILE A 20 -14.46 5.66 -11.66
CA ILE A 20 -15.38 6.73 -12.04
C ILE A 20 -14.74 7.64 -13.10
N LEU A 21 -13.49 8.06 -12.93
CA LEU A 21 -12.80 8.90 -13.93
C LEU A 21 -12.54 8.15 -15.24
N SER A 22 -12.19 6.86 -15.20
CA SER A 22 -11.99 6.04 -16.40
C SER A 22 -13.31 5.80 -17.13
N VAL A 23 -14.39 5.58 -16.38
CA VAL A 23 -15.76 5.51 -16.90
C VAL A 23 -16.16 6.85 -17.49
N ILE A 24 -15.98 7.98 -16.80
CA ILE A 24 -16.24 9.32 -17.35
C ILE A 24 -15.39 9.58 -18.61
N ALA A 25 -14.13 9.16 -18.65
CA ALA A 25 -13.25 9.33 -19.80
C ALA A 25 -13.68 8.46 -21.00
N MET A 26 -14.10 7.21 -20.77
CA MET A 26 -14.73 6.36 -21.79
C MET A 26 -16.06 6.94 -22.27
N LEU A 27 -16.88 7.45 -21.34
CA LEU A 27 -18.21 7.98 -21.61
C LEU A 27 -18.19 9.34 -22.30
N ARG A 28 -17.11 10.13 -22.16
CA ARG A 28 -16.89 11.36 -22.95
C ARG A 28 -16.72 11.11 -24.45
N GLN A 29 -16.51 9.87 -24.87
CA GLN A 29 -16.51 9.48 -26.28
C GLN A 29 -17.90 9.03 -26.78
N VAL A 30 -18.93 9.08 -25.93
CA VAL A 30 -20.29 8.65 -26.25
C VAL A 30 -21.23 9.84 -26.08
N GLU A 31 -21.72 10.43 -27.18
CA GLU A 31 -22.73 11.50 -27.16
C GLU A 31 -24.09 10.93 -26.71
N GLY A 32 -24.32 10.91 -25.40
CA GLY A 32 -25.59 10.47 -24.81
C GLY A 32 -25.81 11.03 -23.40
N LYS A 33 -27.06 11.31 -23.04
CA LYS A 33 -27.46 11.71 -21.68
C LYS A 33 -27.38 10.50 -20.75
N ILE A 34 -26.66 10.62 -19.63
CA ILE A 34 -26.39 9.49 -18.72
C ILE A 34 -27.04 9.73 -17.36
N VAL A 35 -27.68 8.67 -16.85
CA VAL A 35 -28.32 8.63 -15.54
C VAL A 35 -27.65 7.57 -14.69
N VAL A 36 -27.00 7.96 -13.59
CA VAL A 36 -26.39 7.03 -12.61
C VAL A 36 -27.25 7.07 -11.35
N ASN A 37 -27.83 5.91 -10.97
CA ASN A 37 -28.73 5.78 -9.82
C ASN A 37 -29.91 6.79 -9.80
N GLY A 38 -30.46 7.15 -10.96
CA GLY A 38 -31.57 8.09 -11.09
C GLY A 38 -31.16 9.57 -11.26
N TRP A 39 -29.87 9.89 -11.19
CA TRP A 39 -29.35 11.26 -11.34
C TRP A 39 -28.75 11.47 -12.73
N LEU A 40 -29.27 12.47 -13.45
CA LEU A 40 -28.73 12.89 -14.74
C LEU A 40 -27.39 13.59 -14.50
N VAL A 41 -26.28 12.97 -14.87
CA VAL A 41 -24.95 13.58 -14.76
C VAL A 41 -24.79 14.54 -15.93
N THR A 42 -24.94 15.84 -15.67
CA THR A 42 -24.67 16.86 -16.70
C THR A 42 -23.21 17.31 -16.61
N GLU A 43 -22.62 17.74 -17.74
CA GLU A 43 -21.20 18.13 -17.84
C GLU A 43 -20.77 19.23 -16.84
N ALA A 44 -21.73 19.95 -16.24
CA ALA A 44 -21.48 21.01 -15.26
C ALA A 44 -21.29 20.51 -13.81
N GLU A 45 -21.70 19.28 -13.48
CA GLU A 45 -21.69 18.75 -12.09
C GLU A 45 -20.49 17.83 -11.80
N ALA A 46 -19.69 17.50 -12.82
CA ALA A 46 -18.46 16.72 -12.70
C ALA A 46 -17.27 17.55 -12.19
N SER A 47 -17.47 18.45 -11.23
CA SER A 47 -16.35 19.09 -10.53
C SER A 47 -15.83 18.17 -9.43
N LEU A 48 -14.50 18.04 -9.35
CA LEU A 48 -13.80 17.18 -8.40
C LEU A 48 -14.23 17.47 -6.94
N GLU A 49 -14.49 18.75 -6.62
CA GLU A 49 -14.92 19.22 -5.29
C GLU A 49 -16.29 18.68 -4.86
N HIS A 50 -17.24 18.52 -5.79
CA HIS A 50 -18.57 18.01 -5.45
C HIS A 50 -18.55 16.51 -5.16
N PHE A 51 -17.71 15.75 -5.87
CA PHE A 51 -17.50 14.33 -5.62
C PHE A 51 -16.68 14.04 -4.36
N GLU A 52 -15.67 14.86 -4.05
CA GLU A 52 -14.94 14.77 -2.78
C GLU A 52 -15.89 15.06 -1.59
N HIS A 53 -16.82 16.01 -1.74
CA HIS A 53 -17.86 16.26 -0.73
C HIS A 53 -18.79 15.05 -0.51
N ILE A 54 -19.22 14.34 -1.57
CA ILE A 54 -20.02 13.11 -1.50
C ILE A 54 -19.23 11.97 -0.86
N LEU A 55 -17.95 11.79 -1.21
CA LEU A 55 -17.09 10.75 -0.64
C LEU A 55 -16.78 10.97 0.86
N ASP A 56 -16.75 12.22 1.30
CA ASP A 56 -16.49 12.60 2.69
C ASP A 56 -17.76 12.72 3.55
N HIS A 57 -18.96 12.84 2.98
CA HIS A 57 -20.22 12.97 3.74
C HIS A 57 -21.21 11.82 3.55
N GLU A 58 -21.15 11.05 2.46
CA GLU A 58 -22.17 10.04 2.11
C GLU A 58 -21.65 8.60 1.98
N ILE A 59 -20.35 8.33 2.18
CA ILE A 59 -19.90 6.96 2.48
C ILE A 59 -20.20 6.65 3.96
N GLY A 60 -21.47 6.76 4.33
CA GLY A 60 -22.09 5.93 5.35
C GLY A 60 -22.34 4.54 4.78
N ASP A 61 -22.73 3.59 5.63
CA ASP A 61 -22.76 2.13 5.40
C ASP A 61 -23.59 1.58 4.20
N GLU A 62 -24.06 2.41 3.26
CA GLU A 62 -25.01 2.01 2.20
C GLU A 62 -24.69 2.60 0.80
N PHE A 63 -23.46 2.50 0.31
CA PHE A 63 -23.20 2.74 -1.13
C PHE A 63 -23.26 1.40 -1.90
N PRO A 64 -24.19 1.20 -2.85
CA PRO A 64 -24.42 -0.11 -3.48
C PRO A 64 -23.40 -0.35 -4.59
N PHE A 65 -22.29 -1.01 -4.28
CA PHE A 65 -21.40 -1.61 -5.27
C PHE A 65 -21.79 -3.08 -5.48
N GLU A 66 -22.93 -3.33 -6.11
CA GLU A 66 -23.46 -4.69 -6.28
C GLU A 66 -22.55 -5.60 -7.13
N ASN A 67 -21.58 -5.03 -7.89
CA ASN A 67 -20.70 -5.75 -8.82
C ASN A 67 -19.19 -5.71 -8.46
N LEU A 68 -18.80 -5.23 -7.27
CA LEU A 68 -17.40 -5.29 -6.81
C LEU A 68 -17.27 -6.27 -5.66
N THR A 69 -16.57 -7.38 -5.88
CA THR A 69 -16.26 -8.35 -4.83
C THR A 69 -14.81 -8.16 -4.38
N PHE A 70 -14.63 -7.71 -3.13
CA PHE A 70 -13.32 -7.64 -2.48
C PHE A 70 -13.07 -8.92 -1.70
N GLN A 71 -11.93 -9.56 -1.93
CA GLN A 71 -11.43 -10.64 -1.08
C GLN A 71 -10.07 -10.25 -0.50
N SER A 72 -9.98 -10.21 0.82
CA SER A 72 -8.73 -10.08 1.58
C SER A 72 -8.42 -11.40 2.26
N ASP A 73 -7.16 -11.82 2.26
CA ASP A 73 -6.78 -13.09 2.87
C ASP A 73 -6.93 -13.13 4.40
N GLY A 74 -7.21 -14.35 4.87
CA GLY A 74 -7.43 -14.74 6.27
C GLY A 74 -8.27 -16.01 6.38
N VAL A 75 -9.09 -16.29 5.37
CA VAL A 75 -9.78 -17.57 5.19
C VAL A 75 -9.69 -17.89 3.71
N SER A 76 -8.99 -18.95 3.36
CA SER A 76 -9.04 -19.54 2.03
C SER A 76 -10.50 -19.82 1.68
N ALA A 77 -11.15 -18.88 0.99
CA ALA A 77 -12.43 -19.10 0.33
C ALA A 77 -12.15 -19.95 -0.93
N HIS A 78 -11.58 -21.14 -0.73
CA HIS A 78 -11.55 -22.22 -1.70
C HIS A 78 -13.00 -22.66 -1.91
N GLY A 79 -13.75 -21.89 -2.70
CA GLY A 79 -15.16 -22.16 -2.99
C GLY A 79 -16.05 -20.96 -3.26
N ALA A 80 -15.56 -19.71 -3.18
CA ALA A 80 -16.35 -18.58 -3.64
C ALA A 80 -16.42 -18.61 -5.18
N ASN A 81 -17.60 -18.90 -5.73
CA ASN A 81 -17.88 -18.74 -7.16
C ASN A 81 -17.77 -17.26 -7.49
N LEU A 82 -16.67 -16.86 -8.14
CA LEU A 82 -16.52 -15.51 -8.68
C LEU A 82 -17.52 -15.35 -9.84
N SER A 83 -18.28 -14.25 -9.82
CA SER A 83 -19.21 -13.96 -10.90
C SER A 83 -18.45 -13.48 -12.14
N SER A 84 -18.87 -13.93 -13.32
CA SER A 84 -18.40 -13.39 -14.60
C SER A 84 -18.80 -11.93 -14.82
N ASP A 85 -19.77 -11.45 -14.04
CA ASP A 85 -20.37 -10.11 -14.20
C ASP A 85 -19.79 -9.10 -13.21
N SER A 86 -18.71 -9.46 -12.51
CA SER A 86 -18.03 -8.62 -11.52
C SER A 86 -16.55 -8.47 -11.81
N ILE A 87 -15.97 -7.32 -11.43
CA ILE A 87 -14.52 -7.15 -11.38
C ILE A 87 -14.02 -7.74 -10.07
N ASN A 88 -13.18 -8.77 -10.16
CA ASN A 88 -12.65 -9.51 -9.03
C ASN A 88 -11.28 -8.95 -8.64
N ILE A 89 -11.18 -8.38 -7.45
CA ILE A 89 -9.94 -7.78 -6.95
C ILE A 89 -9.44 -8.59 -5.76
N PHE A 90 -8.22 -9.07 -5.87
CA PHE A 90 -7.49 -9.66 -4.75
C PHE A 90 -6.53 -8.65 -4.17
N TRP A 91 -6.41 -8.65 -2.84
CA TRP A 91 -5.43 -7.83 -2.17
C TRP A 91 -4.43 -8.70 -1.43
N GLN A 92 -3.19 -8.67 -1.93
CA GLN A 92 -2.07 -9.19 -1.19
C GLN A 92 -1.66 -8.24 -0.05
N VAL A 93 -1.85 -8.68 1.17
CA VAL A 93 -1.57 -7.92 2.40
C VAL A 93 -0.44 -8.53 3.22
N GLU A 94 -0.01 -9.75 2.87
CA GLU A 94 1.00 -10.49 3.62
C GLU A 94 2.42 -9.93 3.42
N HIS A 95 3.26 -10.22 4.41
CA HIS A 95 4.71 -10.04 4.28
C HIS A 95 5.25 -11.18 3.44
N GLY A 96 5.53 -10.87 2.17
CA GLY A 96 5.93 -11.86 1.18
C GLY A 96 7.32 -12.41 1.43
N ILE A 97 8.29 -11.63 1.89
CA ILE A 97 9.69 -12.04 1.90
C ILE A 97 10.10 -12.54 3.28
N VAL A 98 10.47 -13.82 3.35
CA VAL A 98 10.89 -14.49 4.60
C VAL A 98 12.19 -15.25 4.36
N LEU A 99 13.15 -15.22 5.28
CA LEU A 99 14.33 -16.09 5.23
C LEU A 99 13.92 -17.55 5.48
N CYS A 100 14.52 -18.46 4.72
CA CYS A 100 14.35 -19.89 4.96
C CYS A 100 14.76 -20.25 6.39
N SER A 101 13.79 -20.76 7.14
CA SER A 101 13.99 -21.35 8.47
C SER A 101 13.20 -22.66 8.53
N SER A 102 13.52 -23.52 9.49
CA SER A 102 12.84 -24.81 9.70
C SER A 102 11.31 -24.68 9.89
N ASP A 103 10.83 -23.49 10.22
CA ASP A 103 9.47 -23.24 10.70
C ASP A 103 8.58 -22.55 9.65
N CYS A 104 9.08 -22.33 8.42
CA CYS A 104 8.29 -21.72 7.35
C CYS A 104 7.74 -22.79 6.41
N PRO A 105 6.44 -23.15 6.49
CA PRO A 105 5.83 -24.09 5.54
C PRO A 105 5.95 -23.51 4.13
N LEU A 106 6.54 -24.33 3.27
CA LEU A 106 6.99 -24.03 1.92
C LEU A 106 5.90 -23.32 1.09
N THR A 107 6.23 -22.11 0.65
CA THR A 107 5.84 -21.64 -0.69
C THR A 107 7.11 -21.51 -1.53
N SER A 108 6.93 -21.70 -2.82
CA SER A 108 7.82 -22.45 -3.70
C SER A 108 9.05 -21.67 -4.18
N CYS A 109 9.01 -20.34 -4.18
CA CYS A 109 10.09 -19.54 -4.74
C CYS A 109 11.25 -19.37 -3.76
N VAL A 110 12.44 -19.80 -4.19
CA VAL A 110 13.71 -19.69 -3.45
C VAL A 110 14.63 -18.71 -4.19
N LEU A 111 14.72 -17.47 -3.71
CA LEU A 111 15.74 -16.53 -4.20
C LEU A 111 17.01 -16.63 -3.35
N PRO A 112 18.22 -16.37 -3.91
CA PRO A 112 19.43 -16.26 -3.11
C PRO A 112 19.29 -15.20 -2.00
N GLY A 113 19.63 -15.59 -0.77
CA GLY A 113 19.54 -14.75 0.42
C GLY A 113 20.77 -13.85 0.61
N PRO A 114 20.84 -13.12 1.73
CA PRO A 114 21.91 -12.16 1.97
C PRO A 114 23.27 -12.81 2.30
N THR A 115 23.26 -14.08 2.74
CA THR A 115 24.47 -14.85 3.07
C THR A 115 24.61 -16.10 2.20
N PRO A 116 25.84 -16.60 1.96
CA PRO A 116 26.04 -17.84 1.21
C PRO A 116 25.24 -19.00 1.80
N GLY A 117 24.42 -19.65 0.96
CA GLY A 117 23.56 -20.77 1.37
C GLY A 117 22.24 -20.37 2.02
N SER A 118 22.00 -19.08 2.27
CA SER A 118 20.66 -18.60 2.66
C SER A 118 19.79 -18.35 1.43
N CYS A 119 18.47 -18.38 1.64
CA CYS A 119 17.50 -18.04 0.62
C CYS A 119 16.29 -17.32 1.20
N TYR A 120 15.65 -16.53 0.35
CA TYR A 120 14.34 -15.95 0.62
C TYR A 120 13.25 -16.87 0.08
N HIS A 121 12.23 -17.11 0.90
CA HIS A 121 10.93 -17.65 0.52
C HIS A 121 9.95 -16.51 0.29
N LEU A 122 9.10 -16.70 -0.71
CA LEU A 122 7.98 -15.81 -0.96
C LEU A 122 6.68 -16.42 -0.42
N ARG A 123 6.14 -15.89 0.68
CA ARG A 123 4.79 -16.19 1.21
C ARG A 123 3.74 -15.43 0.40
N TYR A 124 3.28 -16.06 -0.67
CA TYR A 124 2.32 -15.48 -1.60
C TYR A 124 1.28 -16.53 -1.99
N GLU A 125 0.09 -16.08 -2.39
CA GLU A 125 -0.94 -16.99 -2.92
C GLU A 125 -0.39 -17.69 -4.19
N PRO A 126 -0.63 -19.01 -4.37
CA PRO A 126 -0.19 -19.73 -5.56
C PRO A 126 -0.72 -19.12 -6.86
N GLU A 127 -0.02 -19.34 -7.98
CA GLU A 127 -0.39 -18.76 -9.28
C GLU A 127 -1.86 -19.03 -9.65
N ASP A 128 -2.31 -20.28 -9.52
CA ASP A 128 -3.70 -20.66 -9.82
C ASP A 128 -4.72 -19.95 -8.92
N GLY A 129 -4.34 -19.68 -7.66
CA GLY A 129 -5.14 -18.91 -6.72
C GLY A 129 -5.28 -17.45 -7.13
N LEU A 130 -4.25 -16.86 -7.71
CA LEU A 130 -4.26 -15.47 -8.21
C LEU A 130 -4.85 -15.32 -9.60
N ALA A 131 -4.69 -16.33 -10.45
CA ALA A 131 -5.09 -16.29 -11.85
C ALA A 131 -6.59 -16.07 -12.04
N LYS A 132 -7.41 -16.38 -11.02
CA LYS A 132 -8.88 -16.18 -11.02
C LYS A 132 -9.32 -14.73 -10.83
N TYR A 133 -8.44 -13.84 -10.35
CA TYR A 133 -8.77 -12.42 -10.15
C TYR A 133 -8.46 -11.59 -11.40
N ASP A 134 -9.10 -10.44 -11.53
CA ASP A 134 -8.88 -9.49 -12.63
C ASP A 134 -7.72 -8.54 -12.30
N ILE A 135 -7.62 -8.15 -11.02
CA ILE A 135 -6.58 -7.28 -10.47
C ILE A 135 -6.07 -7.88 -9.17
N VAL A 136 -4.74 -7.84 -8.99
CA VAL A 136 -4.04 -8.20 -7.75
C VAL A 136 -3.38 -6.93 -7.22
N ILE A 137 -3.86 -6.40 -6.11
CA ILE A 137 -3.27 -5.23 -5.47
C ILE A 137 -2.11 -5.69 -4.58
N GLU A 138 -0.96 -5.05 -4.78
CA GLU A 138 0.24 -5.24 -3.99
C GLU A 138 0.70 -3.89 -3.42
N TYR A 139 1.08 -3.88 -2.14
CA TYR A 139 1.53 -2.66 -1.46
C TYR A 139 3.06 -2.61 -1.30
N SER A 140 3.77 -3.72 -1.57
CA SER A 140 5.19 -3.83 -1.36
C SER A 140 5.96 -3.99 -2.67
N LEU A 141 6.76 -2.99 -3.04
CA LEU A 141 7.64 -3.10 -4.20
C LEU A 141 8.67 -4.24 -4.09
N PRO A 142 9.28 -4.49 -2.91
CA PRO A 142 10.09 -5.68 -2.69
C PRO A 142 9.38 -6.99 -3.01
N ASN A 143 8.09 -7.13 -2.65
CA ASN A 143 7.31 -8.33 -3.00
C ASN A 143 7.17 -8.46 -4.54
N ILE A 144 6.81 -7.37 -5.24
CA ILE A 144 6.71 -7.37 -6.71
C ILE A 144 8.05 -7.71 -7.37
N HIS A 145 9.14 -7.14 -6.85
CA HIS A 145 10.48 -7.45 -7.34
C HIS A 145 10.80 -8.93 -7.17
N THR A 146 10.54 -9.48 -5.99
CA THR A 146 10.76 -10.90 -5.67
C THR A 146 9.94 -11.80 -6.58
N LEU A 147 8.65 -11.50 -6.80
CA LEU A 147 7.79 -12.20 -7.75
C LEU A 147 8.41 -12.21 -9.15
N LYS A 148 8.86 -11.05 -9.64
CA LYS A 148 9.48 -10.95 -10.99
C LYS A 148 10.78 -11.72 -11.14
N GLN A 149 11.49 -11.99 -10.05
CA GLN A 149 12.70 -12.82 -10.04
C GLN A 149 12.37 -14.30 -9.87
N SER A 150 11.13 -14.63 -9.49
CA SER A 150 10.66 -16.01 -9.42
C SER A 150 10.25 -16.52 -10.79
N ASP A 151 10.58 -17.77 -11.08
CA ASP A 151 10.09 -18.48 -12.27
C ASP A 151 8.69 -19.09 -12.07
N GLU A 152 8.06 -18.82 -10.92
CA GLU A 152 6.85 -19.52 -10.48
C GLU A 152 5.55 -18.86 -10.92
N TYR A 153 5.61 -17.57 -11.18
CA TYR A 153 4.45 -16.82 -11.60
C TYR A 153 4.58 -16.56 -13.09
N SER A 154 3.63 -17.08 -13.86
CA SER A 154 3.62 -16.87 -15.30
C SER A 154 3.25 -15.44 -15.69
N HIS A 155 3.40 -15.16 -16.98
CA HIS A 155 2.85 -13.99 -17.67
C HIS A 155 1.32 -13.82 -17.50
N ARG A 156 0.60 -14.79 -16.92
CA ARG A 156 -0.84 -14.67 -16.62
C ARG A 156 -1.13 -13.82 -15.39
N VAL A 157 -0.24 -13.83 -14.39
CA VAL A 157 -0.44 -13.10 -13.13
C VAL A 157 0.20 -11.71 -13.17
N PHE A 158 1.42 -11.57 -13.73
CA PHE A 158 2.14 -10.29 -13.71
C PHE A 158 1.36 -9.09 -14.27
N PRO A 159 0.63 -9.20 -15.39
CA PRO A 159 -0.15 -8.07 -15.89
C PRO A 159 -1.22 -7.62 -14.89
N LYS A 160 -1.72 -8.54 -14.06
CA LYS A 160 -2.78 -8.29 -13.08
C LYS A 160 -2.28 -7.58 -11.83
N ILE A 161 -0.98 -7.62 -11.55
CA ILE A 161 -0.40 -6.97 -10.37
C ILE A 161 -0.41 -5.45 -10.54
N LEU A 162 -1.13 -4.79 -9.65
CA LEU A 162 -1.21 -3.34 -9.52
C LEU A 162 -0.54 -2.92 -8.21
N TYR A 163 0.55 -2.17 -8.32
CA TYR A 163 1.19 -1.57 -7.15
C TYR A 163 0.37 -0.37 -6.67
N ILE A 164 -0.12 -0.41 -5.44
CA ILE A 164 -0.73 0.74 -4.79
C ILE A 164 0.05 1.10 -3.53
N PRO A 165 0.88 2.16 -3.57
CA PRO A 165 1.61 2.62 -2.40
C PRO A 165 0.66 3.04 -1.26
N PRO A 166 0.95 2.69 0.01
CA PRO A 166 0.10 3.02 1.16
C PRO A 166 0.25 4.48 1.60
N MET A 167 -0.03 5.42 0.69
CA MET A 167 0.00 6.86 0.95
C MET A 167 -1.30 7.32 1.60
N SER A 168 -1.48 6.90 2.84
CA SER A 168 -2.76 7.05 3.53
C SER A 168 -3.11 8.46 4.00
N PHE A 169 -2.35 9.49 3.63
CA PHE A 169 -2.64 10.86 4.05
C PHE A 169 -2.63 11.78 2.83
N THR A 170 -3.66 12.61 2.72
CA THR A 170 -3.92 13.43 1.54
C THR A 170 -2.88 14.53 1.37
N GLN A 171 -2.29 15.02 2.47
CA GLN A 171 -1.34 16.12 2.44
C GLN A 171 -0.05 15.79 3.20
N ALA A 172 1.08 16.12 2.60
CA ALA A 172 2.33 16.23 3.33
C ALA A 172 2.28 17.52 4.15
N VAL A 173 2.31 17.39 5.48
CA VAL A 173 2.16 18.55 6.37
C VAL A 173 3.54 19.03 6.80
N ASN A 174 3.81 20.31 6.58
CA ASN A 174 4.92 21.00 7.23
C ASN A 174 4.57 21.22 8.71
N VAL A 175 4.66 20.15 9.51
CA VAL A 175 4.42 20.21 10.94
C VAL A 175 5.61 20.90 11.61
N PRO A 176 5.40 21.99 12.38
CA PRO A 176 6.48 22.61 13.14
C PRO A 176 7.16 21.59 14.06
N LEU A 177 8.50 21.65 14.18
CA LEU A 177 9.24 20.71 15.03
C LEU A 177 8.76 20.75 16.50
N SER A 178 8.27 21.90 16.96
CA SER A 178 7.72 22.09 18.31
C SER A 178 6.45 21.28 18.59
N HIS A 179 5.73 20.83 17.56
CA HIS A 179 4.51 20.03 17.73
C HIS A 179 4.82 18.53 17.84
N ARG A 180 6.07 18.12 17.66
CA ARG A 180 6.49 16.72 17.75
C ARG A 180 6.87 16.35 19.18
N THR A 181 5.88 15.93 19.94
CA THR A 181 5.99 15.63 21.38
C THR A 181 6.30 14.16 21.69
N ILE A 182 6.13 13.25 20.74
CA ILE A 182 6.46 11.82 20.91
C ILE A 182 7.88 11.58 20.38
N ASP A 183 8.78 11.13 21.24
CA ASP A 183 10.17 10.85 20.85
C ASP A 183 10.26 9.66 19.89
N CYS A 184 9.73 8.51 20.31
CA CYS A 184 9.69 7.31 19.49
C CYS A 184 8.30 6.68 19.47
N LEU A 185 7.80 6.35 18.28
CA LEU A 185 6.56 5.61 18.08
C LEU A 185 6.86 4.20 17.58
N ALA A 186 6.35 3.19 18.27
CA ALA A 186 6.32 1.80 17.83
C ALA A 186 4.88 1.34 17.56
N LEU A 187 4.64 0.74 16.39
CA LEU A 187 3.32 0.27 15.96
C LEU A 187 3.32 -1.25 15.83
N TYR A 188 2.53 -1.92 16.68
CA TYR A 188 2.42 -3.38 16.67
C TYR A 188 0.98 -3.83 16.46
N ASN A 189 0.80 -4.78 15.53
CA ASN A 189 -0.49 -5.36 15.14
C ASN A 189 -1.10 -6.29 16.18
N THR A 190 -0.29 -6.82 17.11
CA THR A 190 -0.74 -7.70 18.21
C THR A 190 -0.05 -7.30 19.51
N ILE A 191 -0.87 -7.07 20.55
CA ILE A 191 -0.46 -6.69 21.91
C ILE A 191 0.11 -7.88 22.69
N THR A 192 0.31 -9.05 22.08
CA THR A 192 0.98 -10.16 22.77
C THR A 192 2.47 -9.87 22.89
N PHE A 193 2.81 -8.85 23.68
CA PHE A 193 4.06 -8.66 24.37
C PHE A 193 4.22 -9.84 25.30
N THR A 194 4.76 -10.91 24.75
CA THR A 194 5.27 -11.99 25.57
C THR A 194 6.61 -11.49 26.10
N PRO A 195 6.81 -11.41 27.43
CA PRO A 195 8.12 -11.11 27.99
C PRO A 195 9.18 -12.03 27.37
N GLY A 196 10.35 -11.49 27.04
CA GLY A 196 11.40 -12.21 26.32
C GLY A 196 11.17 -12.39 24.81
N SER A 197 10.07 -11.87 24.25
CA SER A 197 9.92 -11.79 22.79
C SER A 197 10.91 -10.79 22.20
N ARG A 198 11.22 -10.95 20.91
CA ARG A 198 12.10 -10.04 20.16
C ARG A 198 11.69 -8.57 20.27
N ARG A 199 10.39 -8.27 20.15
CA ARG A 199 9.88 -6.89 20.26
C ARG A 199 10.02 -6.35 21.68
N ALA A 200 9.84 -7.19 22.71
CA ALA A 200 10.08 -6.80 24.10
C ALA A 200 11.57 -6.44 24.30
N ALA A 201 12.50 -7.26 23.82
CA ALA A 201 13.93 -6.97 23.92
C ALA A 201 14.33 -5.65 23.24
N ILE A 202 13.71 -5.31 22.10
CA ILE A 202 13.93 -4.00 21.44
C ILE A 202 13.42 -2.85 22.30
N LEU A 203 12.23 -2.98 22.90
CA LEU A 203 11.70 -1.95 23.79
C LEU A 203 12.54 -1.79 25.06
N ASP A 204 12.97 -2.90 25.68
CA ASP A 204 13.84 -2.88 26.86
C ASP A 204 15.17 -2.16 26.55
N ALA A 205 15.71 -2.35 25.34
CA ALA A 205 16.91 -1.66 24.89
C ALA A 205 16.68 -0.15 24.68
N LEU A 206 15.50 0.26 24.20
CA LEU A 206 15.13 1.68 24.05
C LEU A 206 14.91 2.34 25.42
N GLU A 207 14.24 1.66 26.34
CA GLU A 207 14.07 2.12 27.72
C GLU A 207 15.42 2.27 28.42
N THR A 208 16.31 1.28 28.30
CA THR A 208 17.68 1.34 28.84
C THR A 208 18.48 2.51 28.25
N ALA A 209 18.19 2.89 27.01
CA ALA A 209 18.81 4.03 26.34
C ALA A 209 18.21 5.39 26.73
N ASP A 210 17.23 5.43 27.64
CA ASP A 210 16.49 6.62 28.08
C ASP A 210 15.70 7.28 26.93
N ILE A 211 15.01 6.45 26.14
CA ILE A 211 14.13 6.90 25.04
C ILE A 211 12.68 6.65 25.44
N ASP A 212 11.86 7.70 25.44
CA ASP A 212 10.42 7.57 25.66
C ASP A 212 9.75 6.97 24.40
N VAL A 213 9.21 5.75 24.54
CA VAL A 213 8.57 5.02 23.45
C VAL A 213 7.06 4.95 23.69
N THR A 214 6.31 5.62 22.82
CA THR A 214 4.87 5.40 22.72
C THR A 214 4.62 4.16 21.88
N VAL A 215 4.04 3.12 22.48
CA VAL A 215 3.58 1.94 21.75
C VAL A 215 2.10 2.08 21.45
N ILE A 216 1.74 2.02 20.17
CA ILE A 216 0.35 2.03 19.75
C ILE A 216 -0.06 0.66 19.24
N SER A 217 -1.17 0.23 19.78
CA SER A 217 -1.90 -0.98 19.40
C SER A 217 -3.38 -0.67 19.39
N ASN A 218 -4.15 -1.33 18.52
CA ASN A 218 -5.61 -1.24 18.49
C ASN A 218 -6.17 0.20 18.36
N LYS A 219 -5.46 1.11 17.68
CA LYS A 219 -6.06 2.37 17.19
C LYS A 219 -6.60 2.15 15.79
N PHE A 220 -7.88 2.47 15.57
CA PHE A 220 -8.63 2.11 14.37
C PHE A 220 -9.03 3.32 13.49
N ALA A 221 -9.01 4.54 14.04
CA ALA A 221 -9.44 5.72 13.31
C ALA A 221 -8.29 6.37 12.50
N VAL A 222 -8.55 6.69 11.22
CA VAL A 222 -7.60 7.34 10.31
C VAL A 222 -6.99 8.59 10.93
N GLN A 223 -7.86 9.47 11.46
CA GLN A 223 -7.46 10.75 12.01
C GLN A 223 -6.56 10.60 13.25
N GLU A 224 -6.87 9.66 14.13
CA GLU A 224 -6.05 9.40 15.32
C GLU A 224 -4.65 8.90 14.96
N VAL A 225 -4.55 8.05 13.93
CA VAL A 225 -3.27 7.56 13.43
C VAL A 225 -2.48 8.70 12.77
N GLU A 226 -3.14 9.53 11.97
CA GLU A 226 -2.53 10.71 11.35
C GLU A 226 -1.98 11.69 12.39
N ASP A 227 -2.81 12.05 13.38
CA ASP A 227 -2.44 13.00 14.44
C ASP A 227 -1.29 12.45 15.29
N THR A 228 -1.28 11.14 15.56
CA THR A 228 -0.13 10.50 16.21
C THR A 228 1.15 10.70 15.39
N TYR A 229 1.12 10.41 14.09
CA TYR A 229 2.31 10.58 13.25
C TYR A 229 2.78 12.03 13.19
N ARG A 230 1.86 13.00 13.14
CA ARG A 230 2.18 14.43 13.19
C ARG A 230 2.91 14.83 14.47
N GLN A 231 2.58 14.20 15.59
CA GLN A 231 3.23 14.43 16.89
C GLN A 231 4.53 13.64 17.08
N THR A 232 4.89 12.76 16.16
CA THR A 232 6.02 11.85 16.33
C THR A 232 7.31 12.41 15.72
N LYS A 233 8.43 12.32 16.45
CA LYS A 233 9.78 12.59 15.93
C LYS A 233 10.31 11.40 15.14
N VAL A 234 10.40 10.24 15.77
CA VAL A 234 10.92 9.01 15.17
C VAL A 234 9.89 7.90 15.19
N VAL A 235 9.69 7.24 14.05
CA VAL A 235 8.90 6.01 13.95
C VAL A 235 9.85 4.83 13.85
N LEU A 236 9.74 3.90 14.81
CA LEU A 236 10.45 2.64 14.81
C LEU A 236 9.70 1.63 13.94
N ASN A 237 10.35 1.20 12.86
CA ASN A 237 9.82 0.19 11.96
C ASN A 237 10.58 -1.14 12.10
N THR A 238 10.00 -2.06 12.87
CA THR A 238 10.57 -3.41 13.08
C THR A 238 9.73 -4.48 12.42
N HIS A 239 10.41 -5.55 12.02
CA HIS A 239 9.81 -6.76 11.50
C HIS A 239 9.03 -7.51 12.58
N GLN A 240 8.12 -8.38 12.14
CA GLN A 240 7.36 -9.22 13.07
C GLN A 240 8.23 -10.30 13.72
N LYS A 241 9.10 -10.93 12.93
CA LYS A 241 10.08 -11.93 13.36
C LYS A 241 11.39 -11.64 12.64
N GLU A 242 12.47 -12.21 13.14
CA GLU A 242 13.81 -12.12 12.51
C GLU A 242 13.82 -12.65 11.08
N THR A 243 12.99 -13.66 10.80
CA THR A 243 12.89 -14.26 9.47
C THR A 243 12.12 -13.38 8.49
N HIS A 244 11.27 -12.44 8.95
CA HIS A 244 10.43 -11.62 8.06
C HIS A 244 11.19 -10.39 7.62
N LEU A 245 11.45 -10.22 6.32
CA LEU A 245 12.32 -9.15 5.82
C LEU A 245 11.65 -8.17 4.87
N THR A 246 10.34 -8.30 4.63
CA THR A 246 9.56 -7.29 3.92
C THR A 246 9.54 -5.98 4.70
N LEU A 247 9.82 -4.85 4.02
CA LEU A 247 9.61 -3.54 4.61
C LEU A 247 8.11 -3.29 4.75
N GLU A 248 7.69 -2.95 5.95
CA GLU A 248 6.33 -2.58 6.33
C GLU A 248 5.94 -1.19 5.78
N GLU A 249 5.78 -1.06 4.46
CA GLU A 249 5.49 0.22 3.80
C GLU A 249 4.25 0.92 4.37
N PHE A 250 3.27 0.15 4.88
CA PHE A 250 2.11 0.70 5.59
C PHE A 250 2.50 1.54 6.80
N ARG A 251 3.60 1.27 7.50
CA ARG A 251 4.11 2.09 8.63
C ARG A 251 4.99 3.23 8.13
N VAL A 252 5.86 2.91 7.18
CA VAL A 252 6.91 3.82 6.72
C VAL A 252 6.34 4.99 5.93
N LEU A 253 5.50 4.72 4.93
CA LEU A 253 5.08 5.74 4.00
C LEU A 253 4.14 6.78 4.65
N PRO A 254 3.15 6.39 5.48
CA PRO A 254 2.36 7.34 6.27
C PRO A 254 3.21 8.17 7.24
N ALA A 255 4.22 7.58 7.87
CA ALA A 255 5.13 8.30 8.76
C ALA A 255 5.92 9.40 8.04
N LEU A 256 6.53 9.05 6.89
CA LEU A 256 7.29 10.00 6.09
C LEU A 256 6.40 11.12 5.53
N LEU A 257 5.16 10.82 5.14
CA LEU A 257 4.19 11.83 4.69
C LEU A 257 3.88 12.87 5.78
N GLN A 258 3.89 12.48 7.05
CA GLN A 258 3.67 13.38 8.19
C GLN A 258 4.97 13.96 8.75
N GLY A 259 6.09 13.83 8.02
CA GLY A 259 7.38 14.41 8.38
C GLY A 259 8.10 13.73 9.56
N ALA A 260 7.64 12.57 10.01
CA ALA A 260 8.39 11.79 10.98
C ALA A 260 9.64 11.19 10.32
N ILE A 261 10.70 10.98 11.11
CA ILE A 261 11.88 10.24 10.67
C ILE A 261 11.60 8.76 10.88
N VAL A 262 11.90 7.92 9.89
CA VAL A 262 11.76 6.47 10.03
C VAL A 262 13.12 5.86 10.30
N VAL A 263 13.24 5.16 11.43
CA VAL A 263 14.35 4.25 11.70
C VAL A 263 13.82 2.82 11.56
N SER A 264 14.41 2.06 10.65
CA SER A 264 13.92 0.73 10.28
C SER A 264 15.00 -0.32 10.39
N GLU A 265 14.59 -1.54 10.68
CA GLU A 265 15.42 -2.72 10.45
C GLU A 265 15.73 -2.88 8.96
N ARG A 266 16.91 -3.41 8.65
CA ARG A 266 17.32 -3.71 7.26
C ARG A 266 16.35 -4.68 6.61
N SER A 267 15.71 -4.23 5.55
CA SER A 267 14.73 -5.04 4.80
C SER A 267 15.31 -5.53 3.48
N ALA A 268 14.85 -6.71 3.04
CA ALA A 268 15.27 -7.28 1.76
C ALA A 268 14.83 -6.39 0.60
N PHE A 269 15.71 -6.24 -0.40
CA PHE A 269 15.48 -5.43 -1.60
C PHE A 269 15.07 -3.97 -1.33
N ALA A 270 15.43 -3.37 -0.19
CA ALA A 270 15.05 -1.99 0.13
C ALA A 270 15.38 -0.98 -1.00
N HIS A 271 16.45 -1.21 -1.76
CA HIS A 271 16.89 -0.37 -2.87
C HIS A 271 15.84 -0.23 -4.00
N VAL A 272 14.87 -1.14 -4.13
CA VAL A 272 13.81 -1.03 -5.15
C VAL A 272 12.74 -0.02 -4.78
N ILE A 273 12.71 0.43 -3.52
CA ILE A 273 11.72 1.38 -3.01
C ILE A 273 12.19 2.81 -3.35
N PRO A 274 11.37 3.64 -4.03
CA PRO A 274 11.78 4.96 -4.51
C PRO A 274 12.28 5.91 -3.42
N TYR A 275 11.81 5.73 -2.19
CA TYR A 275 12.11 6.58 -1.04
C TYR A 275 13.07 5.92 -0.03
N HIS A 276 13.73 4.81 -0.37
CA HIS A 276 14.58 4.08 0.58
C HIS A 276 15.71 4.92 1.19
N GLN A 277 16.27 5.87 0.43
CA GLN A 277 17.33 6.78 0.91
C GLN A 277 16.86 7.76 2.01
N TYR A 278 15.55 7.85 2.26
CA TYR A 278 14.93 8.67 3.30
C TYR A 278 14.58 7.87 4.57
N ILE A 279 15.02 6.61 4.63
CA ILE A 279 14.87 5.72 5.78
C ILE A 279 16.26 5.50 6.37
N ILE A 280 16.38 5.61 7.69
CA ILE A 280 17.60 5.28 8.41
C ILE A 280 17.55 3.79 8.74
N PHE A 281 18.32 2.98 8.02
CA PHE A 281 18.38 1.54 8.25
C PHE A 281 19.45 1.20 9.29
N ALA A 282 19.11 0.34 10.25
CA ALA A 282 20.02 -0.17 11.27
C ALA A 282 19.84 -1.68 11.46
N GLU A 283 20.86 -2.33 12.01
CA GLU A 283 20.73 -3.69 12.52
C GLU A 283 19.86 -3.68 13.79
N THR A 284 19.18 -4.81 14.09
CA THR A 284 18.31 -4.92 15.27
C THR A 284 19.02 -4.52 16.57
N ALA A 285 20.29 -4.90 16.72
CA ALA A 285 21.10 -4.61 17.91
C ALA A 285 21.46 -3.11 18.04
N ASP A 286 21.47 -2.38 16.93
CA ASP A 286 21.89 -0.97 16.88
C ASP A 286 20.72 0.01 16.91
N LEU A 287 19.47 -0.46 16.78
CA LEU A 287 18.27 0.37 16.71
C LEU A 287 18.21 1.42 17.83
N ALA A 288 18.46 1.02 19.08
CA ALA A 288 18.39 1.93 20.22
C ALA A 288 19.48 3.02 20.16
N ALA A 289 20.70 2.65 19.79
CA ALA A 289 21.80 3.61 19.62
C ALA A 289 21.53 4.58 18.47
N THR A 290 21.04 4.07 17.33
CA THR A 290 20.67 4.88 16.16
C THR A 290 19.54 5.85 16.49
N ILE A 291 18.48 5.41 17.17
CA ILE A 291 17.37 6.31 17.55
C ILE A 291 17.85 7.38 18.52
N LYS A 292 18.69 7.02 19.50
CA LYS A 292 19.29 7.99 20.43
C LYS A 292 20.10 9.06 19.70
N GLU A 293 20.91 8.66 18.73
CA GLU A 293 21.69 9.59 17.91
C GLU A 293 20.78 10.52 17.08
N VAL A 294 19.75 9.95 16.45
CA VAL A 294 18.77 10.71 15.66
C VAL A 294 18.05 11.72 16.53
N LEU A 295 17.60 11.35 17.74
CA LEU A 295 16.94 12.26 18.68
C LEU A 295 17.88 13.37 19.17
N ALA A 296 19.14 13.03 19.48
CA ALA A 296 20.15 14.02 19.86
C ALA A 296 20.46 15.02 18.74
N ASN A 297 20.32 14.61 17.48
CA ASN A 297 20.60 15.42 16.28
C ASN A 297 19.35 15.66 15.43
N TYR A 298 18.19 15.76 16.08
CA TYR A 298 16.89 15.67 15.40
C TYR A 298 16.71 16.70 14.28
N ALA A 299 17.07 17.96 14.53
CA ALA A 299 16.95 19.03 13.54
C ALA A 299 17.79 18.77 12.29
N TYR A 300 18.98 18.18 12.45
CA TYR A 300 19.86 17.82 11.34
C TYR A 300 19.21 16.74 10.46
N TYR A 301 18.83 15.61 11.06
CA TYR A 301 18.24 14.49 10.33
C TYR A 301 16.88 14.85 9.71
N HIS A 302 16.04 15.62 10.43
CA HIS A 302 14.78 16.09 9.88
C HIS A 302 15.00 17.01 8.68
N ASN A 303 15.96 17.94 8.73
CA ASN A 303 16.27 18.81 7.59
C ASN A 303 16.90 18.04 6.41
N LEU A 304 17.65 16.97 6.70
CA LEU A 304 18.19 16.10 5.66
C LEU A 304 17.07 15.35 4.90
N ILE A 305 16.08 14.86 5.62
CA ILE A 305 14.99 14.01 5.07
C ILE A 305 13.83 14.84 4.53
N HIS A 306 13.40 15.88 5.26
CA HIS A 306 12.19 16.67 5.00
C HIS A 306 12.46 18.13 4.68
N GLY A 307 13.72 18.58 4.75
CA GLY A 307 14.08 19.97 4.52
C GLY A 307 14.04 20.39 3.05
N PRO A 308 14.29 21.68 2.75
CA PRO A 308 14.10 22.25 1.40
C PRO A 308 14.95 21.62 0.29
N LYS A 309 16.04 20.93 0.63
CA LYS A 309 16.91 20.22 -0.32
C LYS A 309 16.47 18.78 -0.58
N SER A 310 15.49 18.28 0.17
CA SER A 310 14.95 16.94 -0.01
C SER A 310 14.12 16.85 -1.29
N LYS A 311 14.22 15.72 -1.99
CA LYS A 311 13.39 15.36 -3.15
C LYS A 311 12.23 14.44 -2.78
N LEU A 312 11.99 14.21 -1.48
CA LEU A 312 10.98 13.27 -1.01
C LEU A 312 9.57 13.64 -1.50
N GLN A 313 9.22 14.93 -1.51
CA GLN A 313 7.92 15.39 -2.02
C GLN A 313 7.75 15.16 -3.53
N GLU A 314 8.82 15.34 -4.31
CA GLU A 314 8.82 15.02 -5.74
C GLU A 314 8.58 13.52 -5.96
N ILE A 315 9.23 12.67 -5.15
CA ILE A 315 9.03 11.22 -5.18
C ILE A 315 7.59 10.85 -4.85
N PHE A 316 7.00 11.41 -3.80
CA PHE A 316 5.59 11.18 -3.45
C PHE A 316 4.64 11.60 -4.57
N THR A 317 4.91 12.73 -5.22
CA THR A 317 4.11 13.21 -6.35
C THR A 317 4.17 12.23 -7.52
N LYS A 318 5.38 11.78 -7.89
CA LYS A 318 5.58 10.78 -8.94
C LYS A 318 4.93 9.44 -8.61
N MET A 319 5.02 8.99 -7.35
CA MET A 319 4.38 7.76 -6.89
C MET A 319 2.85 7.85 -6.98
N ARG A 320 2.23 8.98 -6.55
CA ARG A 320 0.79 9.23 -6.68
C ARG A 320 0.35 9.20 -8.14
N GLN A 321 1.05 9.94 -8.99
CA GLN A 321 0.75 10.01 -10.41
C GLN A 321 0.86 8.64 -11.08
N LYS A 322 1.94 7.90 -10.80
CA LYS A 322 2.12 6.56 -11.34
C LYS A 322 1.03 5.60 -10.86
N ALA A 323 0.74 5.56 -9.57
CA ALA A 323 -0.30 4.71 -9.02
C ALA A 323 -1.67 4.99 -9.65
N ARG A 324 -2.01 6.27 -9.87
CA ARG A 324 -3.23 6.67 -10.57
C ARG A 324 -3.25 6.14 -12.01
N VAL A 325 -2.22 6.41 -12.80
CA VAL A 325 -2.15 5.98 -14.21
C VAL A 325 -2.18 4.46 -14.34
N ASP A 326 -1.44 3.74 -13.48
CA ASP A 326 -1.42 2.28 -13.47
C ASP A 326 -2.81 1.73 -13.10
N THR A 327 -3.52 2.39 -12.17
CA THR A 327 -4.88 2.01 -11.77
C THR A 327 -5.88 2.21 -12.90
N GLU A 328 -5.88 3.38 -13.54
CA GLU A 328 -6.73 3.69 -14.71
C GLU A 328 -6.48 2.67 -15.83
N THR A 329 -5.21 2.37 -16.12
CA THR A 329 -4.81 1.38 -17.13
C THR A 329 -5.30 -0.03 -16.79
N ALA A 330 -5.15 -0.45 -15.53
CA ALA A 330 -5.59 -1.78 -15.08
C ALA A 330 -7.10 -1.93 -15.20
N LEU A 331 -7.88 -0.90 -14.82
CA LEU A 331 -9.33 -0.90 -14.90
C LEU A 331 -9.82 -0.92 -16.35
N LEU A 332 -9.25 -0.08 -17.22
CA LEU A 332 -9.58 -0.08 -18.65
C LEU A 332 -9.34 -1.46 -19.29
N ARG A 333 -8.21 -2.11 -18.96
CA ARG A 333 -7.93 -3.47 -19.44
C ARG A 333 -8.99 -4.46 -19.01
N VAL A 334 -9.46 -4.40 -17.76
CA VAL A 334 -10.50 -5.32 -17.27
C VAL A 334 -11.83 -5.05 -17.97
N LEU A 335 -12.21 -3.76 -18.09
CA LEU A 335 -13.45 -3.36 -18.76
C LEU A 335 -13.48 -3.76 -20.23
N CYS A 336 -12.39 -3.53 -20.98
CA CYS A 336 -12.31 -3.89 -22.41
C CYS A 336 -12.32 -5.41 -22.66
N ASN A 337 -11.90 -6.22 -21.69
CA ASN A 337 -11.91 -7.69 -21.80
C ASN A 337 -13.16 -8.32 -21.17
N SER A 338 -14.04 -7.54 -20.56
CA SER A 338 -15.26 -8.04 -19.95
C SER A 338 -16.34 -8.31 -21.01
N PRO A 339 -17.04 -9.47 -20.96
CA PRO A 339 -18.21 -9.74 -21.79
C PRO A 339 -19.30 -8.67 -21.69
N LEU A 340 -19.35 -7.93 -20.56
CA LEU A 340 -20.26 -6.80 -20.33
C LEU A 340 -20.07 -5.66 -21.33
N ALA A 341 -18.85 -5.44 -21.84
CA ALA A 341 -18.57 -4.42 -22.84
C ALA A 341 -19.15 -4.80 -24.22
N LEU A 342 -19.35 -6.09 -24.50
CA LEU A 342 -19.81 -6.56 -25.82
C LEU A 342 -21.34 -6.66 -25.92
N SER A 343 -22.05 -6.85 -24.81
CA SER A 343 -23.52 -6.97 -24.82
C SER A 343 -24.26 -5.63 -24.95
N GLY A 344 -23.61 -4.51 -24.59
CA GLY A 344 -24.14 -3.14 -24.79
C GLY A 344 -23.83 -2.52 -26.15
N TYR A 345 -22.93 -3.11 -26.95
CA TYR A 345 -22.39 -2.52 -28.19
C TYR A 345 -22.94 -3.14 -29.48
N ALA A 346 -23.96 -4.01 -29.40
CA ALA A 346 -24.56 -4.67 -30.57
C ALA A 346 -25.32 -3.75 -31.55
N GLY A 347 -25.02 -2.44 -31.57
CA GLY A 347 -25.58 -1.45 -32.49
C GLY A 347 -24.64 -0.31 -32.90
N CYS A 348 -23.32 -0.42 -32.68
CA CYS A 348 -22.35 0.57 -33.16
C CYS A 348 -21.24 -0.13 -33.94
N ASP A 349 -21.37 -0.15 -35.27
CA ASP A 349 -20.40 -0.73 -36.21
C ASP A 349 -19.09 0.09 -36.36
N ASP A 350 -18.90 1.16 -35.58
CA ASP A 350 -17.84 2.17 -35.78
C ASP A 350 -16.89 2.36 -34.57
N VAL A 351 -16.62 1.32 -33.77
CA VAL A 351 -15.56 1.41 -32.75
C VAL A 351 -14.22 0.90 -33.31
N MET A 352 -13.37 1.83 -33.76
CA MET A 352 -11.98 1.52 -34.04
C MET A 352 -11.24 1.22 -32.73
N ILE A 353 -10.80 -0.03 -32.57
CA ILE A 353 -9.81 -0.42 -31.57
C ILE A 353 -8.50 0.28 -31.94
N VAL A 354 -8.11 1.31 -31.20
CA VAL A 354 -6.80 1.93 -31.32
C VAL A 354 -5.80 1.00 -30.63
N GLU A 355 -4.98 0.30 -31.40
CA GLU A 355 -3.85 -0.47 -30.85
C GLU A 355 -2.93 0.47 -30.05
N PRO A 356 -2.48 0.06 -28.84
CA PRO A 356 -1.55 0.86 -28.08
C PRO A 356 -0.21 0.92 -28.82
N PHE A 357 0.19 2.14 -29.17
CA PHE A 357 1.44 2.57 -29.80
C PHE A 357 2.59 1.55 -29.71
N GLY A 358 3.04 1.11 -30.90
CA GLY A 358 4.26 0.32 -31.06
C GLY A 358 5.54 1.16 -30.92
N GLN A 359 6.54 0.48 -30.33
CA GLN A 359 7.98 0.74 -30.22
C GLN A 359 8.47 2.03 -29.55
#